data_AF-A0A7S3NYM8-F1
#
_entry.id   AF-A0A7S3NYM8-F1
#
_cell.length_a   1.000
_cell.length_b   1.000
_cell.length_c   1.000
_cell.angle_alpha   90.00
_cell.angle_beta   90.00
_cell.angle_gamma   90.00
#
_symmetry.space_group_name_H-M   'P 1'
#
loop_
_entity.id
_entity.type
_entity.pdbx_description
1 polymer ?
#
loop_
_entity_poly.entity_id
_entity_poly.type
_entity_poly.pdbx_seq_one_letter_code
_entity_poly.pdbx_strand_id
1 'polypeptide(L)'
;MFYGFNDYQWINHFPSSFEITRKMDLYKNFDLMRQKHKSKEYNYCPMTFLVPSQKEEFAAYLETLKESKDYNPDKLWIVKPNKLSRGRGIYLLKEIETLDDEEGIVSEYVDNPLTVNGHKFDLRIYVVVTSFYPLRIYVYREGLARFATEKYSKMAAEKNLFVHLTNYSINKKNRVFGRNMRLNDDTLPFKWSLTAFFERLKSC
;
A
#
# COMPACT_ATOMS: atom_id res chain seq x y z
N MET A 1 -26.93 4.88 -5.98
CA MET A 1 -28.00 3.99 -5.53
C MET A 1 -28.16 2.90 -6.58
N PHE A 2 -28.24 1.63 -6.20
CA PHE A 2 -28.62 0.60 -7.17
C PHE A 2 -30.12 0.73 -7.41
N TYR A 3 -30.55 0.88 -8.66
CA TYR A 3 -31.95 0.94 -9.03
C TYR A 3 -32.43 -0.44 -9.48
N GLY A 4 -33.71 -0.76 -9.25
CA GLY A 4 -34.34 -1.98 -9.76
C GLY A 4 -34.04 -3.26 -8.97
N PHE A 5 -33.59 -3.15 -7.72
CA PHE A 5 -33.47 -4.29 -6.81
C PHE A 5 -34.72 -4.44 -5.95
N ASN A 6 -35.11 -5.69 -5.71
CA ASN A 6 -36.17 -6.05 -4.78
C ASN A 6 -35.60 -6.23 -3.36
N ASP A 7 -36.45 -6.07 -2.34
CA ASP A 7 -36.04 -6.05 -0.91
C ASP A 7 -35.34 -7.32 -0.41
N TYR A 8 -35.51 -8.45 -1.11
CA TYR A 8 -34.89 -9.73 -0.76
C TYR A 8 -33.56 -10.00 -1.47
N GLN A 9 -33.11 -9.10 -2.35
CA GLN A 9 -31.87 -9.25 -3.09
C GLN A 9 -30.69 -8.68 -2.30
N TRP A 10 -29.57 -9.39 -2.37
CA TRP A 10 -28.33 -9.00 -1.71
C TRP A 10 -27.21 -8.87 -2.73
N ILE A 11 -26.36 -7.89 -2.52
CA ILE A 11 -25.14 -7.66 -3.31
C ILE A 11 -23.96 -7.54 -2.37
N ASN A 12 -22.77 -7.91 -2.85
CA ASN A 12 -21.54 -7.90 -2.07
C ASN A 12 -20.73 -6.60 -2.21
N HIS A 13 -21.29 -5.56 -2.81
CA HIS A 13 -20.66 -4.26 -2.97
C HIS A 13 -21.65 -3.13 -2.71
N PHE A 14 -21.23 -2.11 -1.96
CA PHE A 14 -21.99 -0.87 -1.83
C PHE A 14 -21.78 0.03 -3.05
N PRO A 15 -22.80 0.84 -3.43
CA PRO A 15 -22.62 1.91 -4.41
C PRO A 15 -21.48 2.82 -3.96
N SER A 16 -20.71 3.33 -4.92
CA SER A 16 -19.58 4.25 -4.65
C SER A 16 -18.49 3.69 -3.72
N SER A 17 -18.39 2.37 -3.57
CA SER A 17 -17.29 1.73 -2.83
C SER A 17 -15.89 2.06 -3.39
N PHE A 18 -15.82 2.60 -4.61
CA PHE A 18 -14.60 3.13 -5.21
C PHE A 18 -13.98 4.30 -4.42
N GLU A 19 -14.78 5.06 -3.66
CA GLU A 19 -14.32 6.20 -2.84
C GLU A 19 -13.25 5.82 -1.80
N ILE A 20 -13.25 4.55 -1.37
CA ILE A 20 -12.29 4.02 -0.39
C ILE A 20 -11.42 2.90 -0.96
N THR A 21 -11.68 2.43 -2.19
CA THR A 21 -10.95 1.30 -2.81
C THR A 21 -10.08 1.70 -3.99
N ARG A 22 -10.34 2.85 -4.63
CA ARG A 22 -9.44 3.46 -5.63
C ARG A 22 -8.45 4.37 -4.92
N LYS A 23 -7.19 4.33 -5.36
CA LYS A 23 -6.08 4.97 -4.63
C LYS A 23 -6.24 6.49 -4.56
N MET A 24 -6.61 7.10 -5.69
CA MET A 24 -6.78 8.54 -5.76
C MET A 24 -7.99 9.01 -4.96
N ASP A 25 -9.15 8.35 -5.10
CA ASP A 25 -10.36 8.71 -4.35
C ASP A 25 -10.15 8.53 -2.84
N LEU A 26 -9.50 7.44 -2.43
CA LEU A 26 -9.13 7.22 -1.04
C LEU A 26 -8.24 8.34 -0.51
N TYR A 27 -7.21 8.75 -1.27
CA TYR A 27 -6.33 9.84 -0.86
C TYR A 27 -7.07 11.19 -0.81
N LYS A 28 -7.91 11.50 -1.80
CA LYS A 28 -8.74 12.73 -1.80
C LYS A 28 -9.61 12.78 -0.55
N ASN A 29 -10.30 11.68 -0.23
CA ASN A 29 -11.13 11.59 0.98
C ASN A 29 -10.30 11.69 2.27
N PHE A 30 -9.13 11.06 2.31
CA PHE A 30 -8.20 11.17 3.44
C PHE A 30 -7.73 12.62 3.63
N ASP A 31 -7.33 13.31 2.56
CA ASP A 31 -6.84 14.68 2.63
C ASP A 31 -7.94 15.66 3.04
N LEU A 32 -9.16 15.51 2.51
CA LEU A 32 -10.33 16.27 2.95
C LEU A 32 -10.57 16.13 4.46
N MET A 33 -10.49 14.91 4.98
CA MET A 33 -10.67 14.66 6.41
C MET A 33 -9.49 15.22 7.24
N ARG A 34 -8.26 15.10 6.74
CA ARG A 34 -7.05 15.67 7.36
C ARG A 34 -7.14 17.19 7.49
N GLN A 35 -7.61 17.88 6.45
CA GLN A 35 -7.83 19.33 6.48
C GLN A 35 -8.95 19.72 7.46
N LYS A 36 -10.06 18.98 7.46
CA LYS A 36 -11.23 19.26 8.30
C LYS A 36 -10.98 19.04 9.80
N HIS A 37 -10.33 17.93 10.16
CA HIS A 37 -10.16 17.51 11.55
C HIS A 37 -8.83 17.97 12.17
N LYS A 38 -8.05 18.75 11.42
CA LYS A 38 -6.65 19.08 11.72
C LYS A 38 -5.77 17.83 11.72
N SER A 39 -4.50 17.99 11.37
CA SER A 39 -3.59 16.89 11.02
C SER A 39 -3.36 15.83 12.11
N LYS A 40 -3.68 16.08 13.38
CA LYS A 40 -3.33 15.19 14.50
C LYS A 40 -4.00 13.82 14.45
N GLU A 41 -5.24 13.72 13.96
CA GLU A 41 -5.98 12.45 13.85
C GLU A 41 -5.73 11.73 12.51
N TYR A 42 -5.14 12.41 11.53
CA TYR A 42 -4.92 11.96 10.16
C TYR A 42 -3.43 12.05 9.78
N ASN A 43 -2.56 11.49 10.61
CA ASN A 43 -1.11 11.45 10.41
C ASN A 43 -0.58 10.06 10.01
N TYR A 44 -1.46 9.13 9.64
CA TYR A 44 -1.12 7.73 9.33
C TYR A 44 -0.94 7.44 7.83
N CYS A 45 -1.18 8.43 6.95
CA CYS A 45 -0.89 8.32 5.52
C CYS A 45 0.38 9.10 5.19
N PRO A 46 1.35 8.52 4.46
CA PRO A 46 2.53 9.24 3.99
C PRO A 46 2.17 10.44 3.10
N MET A 47 3.09 11.40 3.00
CA MET A 47 2.94 12.53 2.07
C MET A 47 2.65 12.01 0.66
N THR A 48 1.63 12.55 0.00
CA THR A 48 1.15 12.01 -1.27
C THR A 48 0.66 13.14 -2.18
N PHE A 49 0.89 12.99 -3.48
CA PHE A 49 0.47 13.91 -4.53
C PHE A 49 -0.32 13.14 -5.59
N LEU A 50 -1.37 13.77 -6.13
CA LEU A 50 -2.19 13.25 -7.21
C LEU A 50 -1.56 13.58 -8.56
N VAL A 51 -1.35 12.60 -9.43
CA VAL A 51 -0.80 12.80 -10.78
C VAL A 51 -1.93 12.65 -11.81
N PRO A 52 -2.02 13.51 -12.83
CA PRO A 52 -1.10 14.63 -13.14
C PRO A 52 -1.39 15.94 -12.39
N SER A 53 -2.53 16.07 -11.70
CA SER A 53 -3.03 17.36 -11.18
C SER A 53 -2.13 18.11 -10.18
N GLN A 54 -1.23 17.41 -9.50
CA GLN A 54 -0.30 17.96 -8.49
C GLN A 54 1.15 17.61 -8.83
N LYS A 55 1.46 17.36 -10.11
CA LYS A 55 2.83 17.03 -10.55
C LYS A 55 3.77 18.21 -10.34
N GLU A 56 3.34 19.43 -10.66
CA GLU A 56 4.11 20.66 -10.45
C GLU A 56 4.31 20.97 -8.96
N GLU A 57 3.31 20.70 -8.14
CA GLU A 57 3.40 20.82 -6.68
C GLU A 57 4.44 19.85 -6.11
N PHE A 58 4.43 18.60 -6.59
CA PHE A 58 5.44 17.61 -6.25
C PHE A 58 6.85 18.05 -6.70
N ALA A 59 6.97 18.62 -7.90
CA ALA A 59 8.24 19.16 -8.42
C ALA A 59 8.82 20.23 -7.48
N ALA A 60 8.01 21.24 -7.17
CA ALA A 60 8.40 22.34 -6.28
C ALA A 60 8.76 21.84 -4.86
N TYR A 61 8.05 20.83 -4.38
CA TYR A 61 8.35 20.18 -3.11
C TYR A 61 9.72 19.48 -3.12
N LEU A 62 10.07 18.77 -4.20
CA LEU A 62 11.39 18.14 -4.32
C LEU A 62 12.52 19.18 -4.36
N GLU A 63 12.34 20.29 -5.08
CA GLU A 63 13.34 21.37 -5.09
C GLU A 63 13.54 21.98 -3.70
N THR A 64 12.44 22.22 -2.98
CA THR A 64 12.52 22.71 -1.59
C THR A 64 13.23 21.70 -0.67
N LEU A 65 13.00 20.40 -0.88
CA LEU A 65 13.70 19.36 -0.12
C LEU A 65 15.20 19.31 -0.40
N LYS A 66 15.64 19.59 -1.63
CA LYS A 66 17.08 19.63 -2.01
C LYS A 66 17.84 20.72 -1.26
N GLU A 67 17.17 21.81 -0.91
CA GLU A 67 17.74 22.91 -0.12
C GLU A 67 17.69 22.67 1.39
N SER A 68 16.96 21.65 1.84
CA SER A 68 16.79 21.33 3.26
C SER A 68 18.02 20.64 3.86
N LYS A 69 18.26 20.87 5.16
CA LYS A 69 19.27 20.11 5.94
C LYS A 69 18.96 18.62 6.03
N ASP A 70 17.69 18.24 5.87
CA ASP A 70 17.22 16.86 5.89
C ASP A 70 17.22 16.22 4.49
N TYR A 71 17.85 16.86 3.50
CA TYR A 71 17.95 16.31 2.16
C TYR A 71 18.67 14.96 2.18
N ASN A 72 18.01 13.96 1.61
CA ASN A 72 18.58 12.64 1.39
C ASN A 72 18.41 12.28 -0.10
N PRO A 73 19.49 12.21 -0.89
CA PRO A 73 19.43 11.84 -2.31
C PRO A 73 18.96 10.40 -2.54
N ASP A 74 18.98 9.56 -1.50
CA ASP A 74 18.46 8.19 -1.54
C ASP A 74 16.99 8.10 -1.08
N LYS A 75 16.33 9.24 -0.80
CA LYS A 75 14.90 9.25 -0.48
C LYS A 75 14.11 8.77 -1.69
N LEU A 76 13.35 7.70 -1.48
CA LEU A 76 12.50 7.11 -2.50
C LEU A 76 11.06 7.63 -2.39
N TRP A 77 10.41 7.68 -3.54
CA TRP A 77 8.99 7.89 -3.72
C TRP A 77 8.41 6.68 -4.44
N ILE A 78 7.17 6.33 -4.12
CA ILE A 78 6.45 5.22 -4.75
C ILE A 78 5.31 5.75 -5.60
N VAL A 79 5.33 5.41 -6.89
CA VAL A 79 4.27 5.73 -7.84
C VAL A 79 3.30 4.56 -7.93
N LYS A 80 2.01 4.87 -7.86
CA LYS A 80 0.93 3.88 -7.90
C LYS A 80 -0.16 4.34 -8.88
N PRO A 81 -0.24 3.76 -10.07
CA PRO A 81 -1.29 4.08 -11.04
C PRO A 81 -2.69 3.78 -10.50
N ASN A 82 -3.68 4.61 -10.88
CA ASN A 82 -5.01 4.62 -10.27
C ASN A 82 -5.78 3.30 -10.53
N LYS A 83 -5.86 2.89 -11.81
CA LYS A 83 -6.73 1.78 -12.27
C LYS A 83 -6.03 0.42 -12.35
N LEU A 84 -4.82 0.30 -11.80
CA LEU A 84 -4.06 -0.94 -11.77
C LEU A 84 -4.13 -1.65 -10.41
N SER A 85 -4.17 -2.98 -10.48
CA SER A 85 -4.15 -3.89 -9.33
C SER A 85 -2.99 -4.88 -9.44
N ARG A 86 -2.72 -5.62 -8.36
CA ARG A 86 -1.68 -6.66 -8.29
C ARG A 86 -0.24 -6.12 -8.47
N GLY A 87 -0.01 -4.87 -8.05
CA GLY A 87 1.30 -4.22 -8.14
C GLY A 87 1.76 -3.88 -9.56
N ARG A 88 0.87 -3.97 -10.55
CA ARG A 88 1.18 -3.57 -11.93
C ARG A 88 1.39 -2.06 -12.00
N GLY A 89 2.43 -1.65 -12.72
CA GLY A 89 2.78 -0.24 -12.91
C GLY A 89 3.30 0.47 -11.66
N ILE A 90 3.51 -0.24 -10.54
CA ILE A 90 4.16 0.36 -9.37
C ILE A 90 5.66 0.41 -9.63
N TYR A 91 6.24 1.59 -9.48
CA TYR A 91 7.67 1.79 -9.51
C TYR A 91 8.09 2.77 -8.41
N LEU A 92 9.40 2.82 -8.20
CA LEU A 92 10.04 3.72 -7.26
C LEU A 92 10.84 4.76 -8.06
N LEU A 93 10.86 5.99 -7.56
CA LEU A 93 11.66 7.07 -8.13
C LEU A 93 12.38 7.86 -7.05
N LYS A 94 13.46 8.52 -7.44
CA LYS A 94 14.18 9.54 -6.66
C LYS A 94 13.91 10.95 -7.18
N GLU A 95 13.75 11.06 -8.50
CA GLU A 95 13.68 12.34 -9.23
C GLU A 95 12.44 12.38 -10.13
N ILE A 96 11.92 13.58 -10.37
CA ILE A 96 10.64 13.78 -11.05
C ILE A 96 10.68 13.48 -12.55
N GLU A 97 11.85 13.50 -13.17
CA GLU A 97 12.07 13.21 -14.59
C GLU A 97 11.64 11.78 -14.95
N THR A 98 11.62 10.90 -13.95
CA THR A 98 11.15 9.52 -14.10
C THR A 98 9.64 9.35 -13.91
N LEU A 99 8.93 10.42 -13.52
CA LEU A 99 7.49 10.40 -13.29
C LEU A 99 6.72 10.59 -14.60
N ASP A 100 5.98 9.55 -14.98
CA ASP A 100 5.01 9.61 -16.07
C ASP A 100 3.80 10.53 -15.75
N ASP A 101 3.03 10.85 -16.78
CA ASP A 101 1.76 11.59 -16.65
C ASP A 101 0.56 10.64 -16.49
N GLU A 102 0.77 9.37 -16.12
CA GLU A 102 -0.32 8.42 -15.92
C GLU A 102 -1.13 8.80 -14.67
N GLU A 103 -2.45 8.69 -14.78
CA GLU A 103 -3.38 8.98 -13.69
C GLU A 103 -3.07 8.09 -12.47
N GLY A 104 -2.68 8.69 -11.35
CA GLY A 104 -2.19 7.94 -10.19
C GLY A 104 -1.86 8.78 -8.97
N ILE A 105 -1.09 8.18 -8.06
CA ILE A 105 -0.54 8.86 -6.90
C ILE A 105 0.98 8.66 -6.81
N VAL A 106 1.68 9.69 -6.36
CA VAL A 106 3.08 9.64 -5.93
C VAL A 106 3.08 9.81 -4.42
N SER A 107 3.70 8.89 -3.69
CA SER A 107 3.66 8.88 -2.22
C SER A 107 5.05 8.67 -1.66
N GLU A 108 5.34 9.27 -0.52
CA GLU A 108 6.60 9.07 0.19
C GLU A 108 6.79 7.58 0.49
N TYR A 109 7.95 7.04 0.14
CA TYR A 109 8.25 5.65 0.43
C TYR A 109 8.65 5.49 1.90
N VAL A 110 8.01 4.56 2.60
CA VAL A 110 8.39 4.19 3.97
C VAL A 110 9.70 3.39 3.91
N ASP A 111 10.81 4.08 4.14
CA ASP A 111 12.18 3.58 4.00
C ASP A 111 12.71 2.87 5.27
N ASN A 112 12.05 3.06 6.41
CA ASN A 112 12.33 2.36 7.66
C ASN A 112 11.17 1.43 8.09
N PRO A 113 10.79 0.42 7.27
CA PRO A 113 9.75 -0.51 7.64
C PRO A 113 10.21 -1.45 8.76
N LEU A 114 9.28 -1.88 9.61
CA LEU A 114 9.51 -3.06 10.44
C LEU A 114 9.79 -4.26 9.51
N THR A 115 10.78 -5.07 9.87
CA THR A 115 11.11 -6.30 9.14
C THR A 115 11.00 -7.50 10.08
N VAL A 116 10.62 -8.65 9.53
CA VAL A 116 10.67 -9.94 10.25
C VAL A 116 11.59 -10.86 9.50
N ASN A 117 12.57 -11.42 10.21
CA ASN A 117 13.67 -12.19 9.62
C ASN A 117 14.37 -11.43 8.46
N GLY A 118 14.46 -10.10 8.57
CA GLY A 118 15.04 -9.21 7.58
C GLY A 118 14.19 -8.96 6.33
N HIS A 119 12.93 -9.43 6.25
CA HIS A 119 12.06 -9.19 5.10
C HIS A 119 11.02 -8.11 5.39
N LYS A 120 10.80 -7.23 4.41
CA LYS A 120 9.68 -6.27 4.43
C LYS A 120 8.36 -7.02 4.30
N PHE A 121 7.31 -6.54 4.97
CA PHE A 121 5.99 -7.14 4.88
C PHE A 121 4.88 -6.10 4.87
N ASP A 122 3.68 -6.54 4.47
CA ASP A 122 2.43 -5.81 4.69
C ASP A 122 1.39 -6.73 5.33
N LEU A 123 0.41 -6.14 6.02
CA LEU A 123 -0.72 -6.86 6.58
C LEU A 123 -1.96 -6.68 5.72
N ARG A 124 -2.57 -7.80 5.32
CA ARG A 124 -3.91 -7.85 4.75
C ARG A 124 -4.91 -8.12 5.87
N ILE A 125 -5.63 -7.08 6.25
CA ILE A 125 -6.74 -7.15 7.19
C ILE A 125 -8.05 -7.24 6.41
N TYR A 126 -8.93 -8.16 6.78
CA TYR A 126 -10.25 -8.31 6.16
C TYR A 126 -11.29 -7.57 6.98
N VAL A 127 -12.04 -6.68 6.33
CA VAL A 127 -13.10 -5.88 6.94
C VAL A 127 -14.37 -6.07 6.13
N VAL A 128 -15.50 -6.30 6.80
CA VAL A 128 -16.82 -6.31 6.19
C VAL A 128 -17.66 -5.17 6.77
N VAL A 129 -18.16 -4.33 5.88
CA VAL A 129 -19.20 -3.35 6.20
C VAL A 129 -20.52 -4.00 5.84
N THR A 130 -21.47 -4.03 6.77
CA THR A 130 -22.79 -4.66 6.54
C THR A 130 -23.90 -3.64 6.42
N SER A 131 -23.69 -2.44 6.96
CA SER A 131 -24.59 -1.30 6.79
C SER A 131 -23.81 -0.01 6.96
N PHE A 132 -24.22 1.05 6.25
CA PHE A 132 -23.77 2.42 6.47
C PHE A 132 -24.81 3.25 7.25
N TYR A 133 -26.03 2.74 7.40
CA TYR A 133 -27.12 3.40 8.12
C TYR A 133 -27.98 2.37 8.87
N PRO A 134 -27.72 2.11 10.16
CA PRO A 134 -26.58 2.60 10.94
C PRO A 134 -25.25 1.97 10.47
N LEU A 135 -24.13 2.66 10.69
CA LEU A 135 -22.81 2.14 10.33
C LEU A 135 -22.47 0.88 11.14
N ARG A 136 -22.19 -0.24 10.46
CA ARG A 136 -21.82 -1.52 11.06
C ARG A 136 -20.61 -2.12 10.36
N ILE A 137 -19.48 -2.13 11.06
CA ILE A 137 -18.18 -2.59 10.56
C ILE A 137 -17.71 -3.76 11.42
N TYR A 138 -17.26 -4.84 10.78
CA TYR A 138 -16.62 -5.97 11.45
C TYR A 138 -15.23 -6.21 10.87
N VAL A 139 -14.25 -6.39 11.75
CA VAL A 139 -12.90 -6.79 11.38
C VAL A 139 -12.78 -8.29 11.62
N TYR A 140 -12.36 -9.03 10.60
CA TYR A 140 -12.14 -10.46 10.75
C TYR A 140 -10.93 -10.70 11.64
N ARG A 141 -11.00 -11.74 12.50
CA ARG A 141 -9.93 -12.06 13.46
C ARG A 141 -8.64 -12.52 12.78
N GLU A 142 -8.78 -13.09 11.59
CA GLU A 142 -7.65 -13.52 10.77
C GLU A 142 -7.34 -12.55 9.62
N GLY A 143 -6.13 -12.71 9.09
CA GLY A 143 -5.60 -11.91 8.00
C GLY A 143 -4.38 -12.60 7.37
N LEU A 144 -3.64 -11.87 6.55
CA LEU A 144 -2.39 -12.38 5.97
C LEU A 144 -1.25 -11.39 6.20
N ALA A 145 -0.12 -11.86 6.72
CA ALA A 145 1.14 -11.15 6.59
C ALA A 145 1.81 -11.60 5.28
N ARG A 146 2.12 -10.65 4.40
CA ARG A 146 2.67 -10.90 3.06
C ARG A 146 4.07 -10.32 2.98
N PHE A 147 5.05 -11.16 2.68
CA PHE A 147 6.45 -10.78 2.71
C PHE A 147 6.99 -10.53 1.30
N ALA A 148 7.92 -9.58 1.23
CA ALA A 148 8.90 -9.50 0.17
C ALA A 148 9.75 -10.78 0.15
N THR A 149 10.22 -11.20 -1.02
CA THR A 149 11.00 -12.44 -1.19
C THR A 149 12.49 -12.25 -0.99
N GLU A 150 12.95 -11.01 -0.98
CA GLU A 150 14.33 -10.64 -0.68
C GLU A 150 14.41 -9.79 0.59
N LYS A 151 15.56 -9.86 1.26
CA LYS A 151 15.80 -9.11 2.48
C LYS A 151 15.76 -7.60 2.20
N TYR A 152 15.13 -6.87 3.10
CA TYR A 152 15.05 -5.43 3.04
C TYR A 152 16.41 -4.79 3.25
N SER A 153 16.77 -3.86 2.36
CA SER A 153 17.91 -2.98 2.51
C SER A 153 17.54 -1.60 1.97
N LYS A 154 17.91 -0.54 2.70
CA LYS A 154 17.78 0.84 2.21
C LYS A 154 18.66 1.10 0.98
N MET A 155 19.75 0.34 0.84
CA MET A 155 20.68 0.44 -0.29
C MET A 155 20.27 -0.42 -1.48
N ALA A 156 19.15 -1.14 -1.40
CA ALA A 156 18.66 -1.90 -2.54
C ALA A 156 18.30 -0.95 -3.68
N ALA A 157 18.64 -1.34 -4.91
CA ALA A 157 18.27 -0.58 -6.09
C ALA A 157 16.75 -0.47 -6.20
N GLU A 158 16.24 0.70 -6.57
CA GLU A 158 14.82 1.02 -6.67
C GLU A 158 14.06 0.10 -7.65
N LYS A 159 14.77 -0.45 -8.64
CA LYS A 159 14.26 -1.43 -9.61
C LYS A 159 14.10 -2.84 -9.05
N ASN A 160 14.71 -3.16 -7.89
CA ASN A 160 14.56 -4.46 -7.25
C ASN A 160 13.24 -4.55 -6.47
N LEU A 161 12.16 -4.76 -7.21
CA LEU A 161 10.81 -4.83 -6.64
C LEU A 161 10.60 -5.99 -5.66
N PHE A 162 11.46 -7.02 -5.65
CA PHE A 162 11.37 -8.16 -4.73
C PHE A 162 11.79 -7.82 -3.30
N VAL A 163 12.50 -6.70 -3.11
CA VAL A 163 12.84 -6.11 -1.81
C VAL A 163 11.76 -5.14 -1.36
N HIS A 164 11.28 -4.31 -2.29
CA HIS A 164 10.47 -3.14 -1.95
C HIS A 164 8.96 -3.41 -1.94
N LEU A 165 8.48 -4.38 -2.72
CA LEU A 165 7.06 -4.71 -2.88
C LEU A 165 6.75 -6.10 -2.33
N THR A 166 5.62 -6.21 -1.65
CA THR A 166 5.15 -7.40 -0.93
C THR A 166 4.02 -8.10 -1.68
N ASN A 167 3.65 -7.61 -2.87
CA ASN A 167 2.58 -8.21 -3.67
C ASN A 167 2.97 -9.62 -4.10
N TYR A 168 2.12 -10.60 -3.80
CA TYR A 168 2.28 -11.99 -4.25
C TYR A 168 2.48 -12.12 -5.77
N SER A 169 1.74 -11.35 -6.57
CA SER A 169 1.85 -11.35 -8.03
C SER A 169 3.24 -10.97 -8.57
N ILE A 170 3.99 -10.17 -7.81
CA ILE A 170 5.37 -9.79 -8.10
C ILE A 170 6.28 -10.88 -7.56
N ASN A 171 6.19 -11.15 -6.25
CA ASN A 171 7.08 -12.06 -5.54
C ASN A 171 7.03 -13.52 -6.02
N LYS A 172 5.90 -13.99 -6.54
CA LYS A 172 5.81 -15.33 -7.14
C LYS A 172 6.70 -15.51 -8.37
N LYS A 173 7.12 -14.41 -9.02
CA LYS A 173 8.03 -14.43 -10.16
C LYS A 173 9.49 -14.53 -9.72
N ASN A 174 9.81 -14.30 -8.45
CA ASN A 174 11.15 -14.51 -7.95
C ASN A 174 11.45 -16.02 -7.96
N ARG A 175 12.59 -16.41 -8.53
CA ARG A 175 13.02 -17.83 -8.63
C ARG A 175 13.14 -18.47 -7.24
N VAL A 176 13.43 -17.68 -6.21
CA VAL A 176 13.48 -18.11 -4.79
C VAL A 176 12.10 -18.58 -4.32
N PHE A 177 11.02 -17.94 -4.76
CA PHE A 177 9.65 -18.30 -4.36
C PHE A 177 9.26 -19.72 -4.80
N GLY A 178 9.64 -20.10 -6.03
CA GLY A 178 9.31 -21.42 -6.59
C GLY A 178 10.04 -22.60 -5.93
N ARG A 179 11.21 -22.37 -5.30
CA ARG A 179 11.94 -23.42 -4.57
C ARG A 179 11.29 -23.74 -3.23
N ASN A 180 10.78 -22.73 -2.52
CA ASN A 180 10.26 -22.93 -1.17
C ASN A 180 8.75 -23.27 -1.11
N MET A 181 8.03 -23.26 -2.24
CA MET A 181 6.64 -23.74 -2.33
C MET A 181 6.49 -25.26 -2.34
N ARG A 182 7.60 -26.02 -2.40
CA ARG A 182 7.56 -27.50 -2.42
C ARG A 182 7.38 -28.14 -1.04
N LEU A 183 7.19 -27.34 0.00
CA LEU A 183 7.01 -27.81 1.37
C LEU A 183 5.51 -27.68 1.70
N ASN A 184 4.87 -28.84 1.97
CA ASN A 184 3.49 -28.96 2.46
C ASN A 184 3.41 -28.40 3.89
N ASP A 185 3.40 -27.09 4.03
CA ASP A 185 3.26 -26.45 5.33
C ASP A 185 2.27 -25.30 5.26
N ASP A 186 1.42 -25.18 6.28
CA ASP A 186 0.37 -24.16 6.38
C ASP A 186 0.94 -22.72 6.43
N THR A 187 2.26 -22.60 6.54
CA THR A 187 3.04 -21.38 6.35
C THR A 187 3.84 -21.44 5.05
N LEU A 188 3.26 -20.95 3.95
CA LEU A 188 4.10 -20.56 2.81
C LEU A 188 5.12 -19.53 3.32
N PRO A 189 6.42 -19.66 3.00
CA PRO A 189 7.50 -18.93 3.69
C PRO A 189 7.37 -17.41 3.63
N PHE A 190 6.65 -16.89 2.63
CA PHE A 190 6.41 -15.47 2.42
C PHE A 190 4.94 -15.07 2.55
N LYS A 191 4.10 -15.92 3.15
CA LYS A 191 2.69 -15.65 3.45
C LYS A 191 2.28 -16.37 4.72
N TRP A 192 2.08 -15.63 5.80
CA TRP A 192 1.66 -16.18 7.09
C TRP A 192 0.22 -15.76 7.40
N SER A 193 -0.48 -16.56 8.23
CA SER A 193 -1.70 -16.10 8.89
C SER A 193 -1.37 -14.94 9.84
N LEU A 194 -2.38 -14.13 10.18
CA LEU A 194 -2.16 -12.99 11.06
C LEU A 194 -1.87 -13.46 12.50
N THR A 195 -2.47 -14.57 12.93
CA THR A 195 -2.15 -15.22 14.20
C THR A 195 -0.70 -15.66 14.26
N ALA A 196 -0.21 -16.43 13.28
CA ALA A 196 1.19 -16.88 13.26
C ALA A 196 2.17 -15.70 13.23
N PHE A 197 1.82 -14.62 12.51
CA PHE A 197 2.60 -13.39 12.48
C PHE A 197 2.72 -12.74 13.88
N PHE A 198 1.61 -12.57 14.59
CA PHE A 198 1.65 -11.97 15.92
C PHE A 198 2.28 -12.87 16.99
N GLU A 199 2.13 -14.19 16.88
CA GLU A 199 2.85 -15.14 17.73
C GLU A 199 4.37 -15.01 17.53
N ARG A 200 4.83 -14.92 16.28
CA ARG A 200 6.24 -14.68 15.98
C ARG A 200 6.74 -13.37 16.58
N LEU A 201 5.98 -12.28 16.47
CA LEU A 201 6.39 -10.98 17.05
C LEU A 201 6.51 -11.01 18.57
N LYS A 202 5.72 -11.83 19.27
CA LYS A 202 5.83 -11.99 20.73
C LYS A 202 7.08 -12.76 21.17
N SER A 203 7.65 -13.55 20.26
CA SER A 203 8.85 -14.38 20.51
C SER A 203 10.17 -13.68 20.18
N CYS A 204 10.12 -12.46 19.66
CA CYS A 204 11.29 -11.66 19.27
C CYS A 204 11.75 -10.72 20.39
#